data_AF-A0A7C5TKQ8-F1
#
_entry.id   AF-A0A7C5TKQ8-F1
#
_cell.length_a   1.000
_cell.length_b   1.000
_cell.length_c   1.000
_cell.angle_alpha   90.00
_cell.angle_beta   90.00
_cell.angle_gamma   90.00
#
_symmetry.space_group_name_H-M   'P 1'
#
loop_
_entity.id
_entity.type
_entity.pdbx_description
1 polymer ?
#
loop_
_entity_poly.entity_id
_entity_poly.type
_entity_poly.pdbx_seq_one_letter_code
_entity_poly.pdbx_strand_id
1 'polypeptide(L)'
;MATLALRIEGMTCERCAETVRQALESLPQVRARVSYPSAVAEVEVPAGTDAAALVEAVRRAGYGAEPLTPGGRRTGGGDGAGLHVAVVGGGSAAFACALRAAERGARVTIVAAGTIGGTCVNVGCVPSKILLRQAHVRHLAGHHPFEGLERRALAADAATLAAQRAARVAELRHAKYEALVASNPAITLVRGRARFEDAHTLRVALAGGGERTIHADRVLVATGARPAVPPVPGLAGTPYWTSTEALAATRVPPSLLVLGASAVGLELAQGFARLGSRVTVLELADRVLPQADVEVSAALRAALEAEGIAIRTGTAAERVTHRDGRFRVETADGALEAEALLVATGRRPDTENLGLERAGVETDARGAIVVDERLRTSTPDVYAAGDCAALPQLVYVAAAAGTRAAENMTGGEARLDLDVLPWTVFTDPQAAGVGLTEAEARARGLEAETRVLALDQVPRALASFDTRGMVKLVAERATGRLLGAHVVAAEGGEVIQSAALALRAGLTVHDLGEQLFP
;
A
#
# COMPACT_ATOMS: atom_id res chain seq x y z
N MET A 1 22.38 -33.51 34.22
CA MET A 1 22.55 -32.13 33.74
C MET A 1 21.17 -31.50 33.65
N ALA A 2 21.03 -30.22 33.98
CA ALA A 2 19.82 -29.44 33.79
C ALA A 2 19.96 -28.60 32.52
N THR A 3 18.86 -28.39 31.81
CA THR A 3 18.83 -27.49 30.65
C THR A 3 18.23 -26.17 31.09
N LEU A 4 18.98 -25.08 30.93
CA LEU A 4 18.53 -23.71 31.12
C LEU A 4 18.44 -23.02 29.76
N ALA A 5 17.57 -22.03 29.63
CA ALA A 5 17.50 -21.20 28.44
C ALA A 5 17.76 -19.74 28.82
N LEU A 6 18.48 -19.01 27.98
CA LEU A 6 18.74 -17.57 28.13
C LEU A 6 18.24 -16.85 26.89
N ARG A 7 17.60 -15.70 27.09
CA ARG A 7 17.34 -14.73 26.02
C ARG A 7 18.55 -13.84 25.87
N ILE A 8 19.08 -13.70 24.66
CA ILE A 8 20.32 -13.00 24.36
C ILE A 8 20.02 -11.73 23.56
N GLU A 9 20.52 -10.58 24.00
CA GLU A 9 20.31 -9.29 23.35
C GLU A 9 21.62 -8.77 22.74
N GLY A 10 21.53 -8.07 21.60
CA GLY A 10 22.68 -7.45 20.94
C GLY A 10 23.40 -8.32 19.89
N MET A 11 22.92 -9.52 19.57
CA MET A 11 23.44 -10.29 18.43
C MET A 11 22.93 -9.71 17.11
N THR A 12 23.83 -9.45 16.15
CA THR A 12 23.49 -8.88 14.84
C THR A 12 23.88 -9.77 13.65
N CYS A 13 24.52 -10.91 13.91
CA CYS A 13 24.87 -11.92 12.90
C CYS A 13 25.17 -13.29 13.53
N GLU A 14 25.36 -14.32 12.71
CA GLU A 14 25.74 -15.68 13.14
C GLU A 14 27.06 -15.73 13.92
N ARG A 15 28.01 -14.82 13.62
CA ARG A 15 29.28 -14.73 14.35
C ARG A 15 29.08 -14.25 15.80
N CYS A 16 28.04 -13.47 16.07
CA CYS A 16 27.66 -13.11 17.43
C CYS A 16 27.19 -14.33 18.22
N ALA A 17 26.37 -15.20 17.62
CA ALA A 17 25.90 -16.42 18.26
C ALA A 17 27.08 -17.35 18.63
N GLU A 18 28.06 -17.47 17.75
CA GLU A 18 29.29 -18.24 18.02
C GLU A 18 30.10 -17.64 19.18
N THR A 19 30.19 -16.30 19.27
CA THR A 19 30.89 -15.61 20.37
C THR A 19 30.20 -15.86 21.71
N VAL A 20 28.86 -15.78 21.75
CA VAL A 20 28.05 -16.05 22.94
C VAL A 20 28.17 -17.52 23.35
N ARG A 21 28.19 -18.44 22.39
CA ARG A 21 28.37 -19.87 22.63
C ARG A 21 29.71 -20.15 23.30
N GLN A 22 30.80 -19.60 22.78
CA GLN A 22 32.14 -19.73 23.36
C GLN A 22 32.22 -19.15 24.77
N ALA A 23 31.56 -18.02 25.02
CA ALA A 23 31.50 -17.41 26.34
C ALA A 23 30.81 -18.32 27.37
N LEU A 24 29.68 -18.94 27.00
CA LEU A 24 28.95 -19.87 27.86
C LEU A 24 29.76 -21.15 28.12
N GLU A 25 30.38 -21.73 27.09
CA GLU A 25 31.19 -22.95 27.20
C GLU A 25 32.54 -22.75 27.89
N SER A 26 32.95 -21.50 28.16
CA SER A 26 34.12 -21.21 29.01
C SER A 26 33.90 -21.59 30.48
N LEU A 27 32.64 -21.78 30.89
CA LEU A 27 32.27 -22.20 32.23
C LEU A 27 32.44 -23.73 32.40
N PRO A 28 32.89 -24.21 33.57
CA PRO A 28 33.12 -25.63 33.77
C PRO A 28 31.86 -26.48 33.56
N GLN A 29 31.97 -27.52 32.73
CA GLN A 29 30.89 -28.50 32.48
C GLN A 29 29.63 -27.89 31.86
N VAL A 30 29.78 -26.78 31.11
CA VAL A 30 28.68 -26.14 30.36
C VAL A 30 28.77 -26.49 28.87
N ARG A 31 27.63 -26.83 28.25
CA ARG A 31 27.48 -26.94 26.79
C ARG A 31 26.37 -26.01 26.33
N ALA A 32 26.58 -25.27 25.25
CA ALA A 32 25.60 -24.29 24.79
C ALA A 32 25.26 -24.45 23.30
N ARG A 33 23.99 -24.23 22.96
CA ARG A 33 23.52 -24.00 21.58
C ARG A 33 22.94 -22.61 21.52
N VAL A 34 23.47 -21.76 20.66
CA VAL A 34 23.03 -20.36 20.53
C VAL A 34 22.48 -20.15 19.13
N SER A 35 21.29 -19.57 19.03
CA SER A 35 20.61 -19.28 17.77
C SER A 35 20.50 -17.77 17.58
N TYR A 36 21.14 -17.25 16.52
CA TYR A 36 20.97 -15.86 16.11
C TYR A 36 19.52 -15.56 15.71
N PRO A 37 18.84 -16.37 14.86
CA PRO A 37 17.48 -16.07 14.42
C PRO A 37 16.44 -15.99 15.54
N SER A 38 16.62 -16.77 16.62
CA SER A 38 15.67 -16.78 17.75
C SER A 38 16.15 -16.00 18.97
N ALA A 39 17.39 -15.47 18.97
CA ALA A 39 17.99 -14.77 20.10
C ALA A 39 17.97 -15.57 21.42
N VAL A 40 18.11 -16.91 21.33
CA VAL A 40 18.07 -17.82 22.49
C VAL A 40 19.33 -18.67 22.56
N ALA A 41 19.85 -18.86 23.77
CA ALA A 41 20.86 -19.85 24.10
C ALA A 41 20.25 -20.96 24.98
N GLU A 42 20.32 -22.21 24.51
CA GLU A 42 20.03 -23.40 25.31
C GLU A 42 21.33 -23.91 25.93
N VAL A 43 21.35 -24.07 27.25
CA VAL A 43 22.57 -24.31 28.02
C VAL A 43 22.38 -25.54 28.91
N GLU A 44 23.17 -26.59 28.67
CA GLU A 44 23.27 -27.75 29.54
C GLU A 44 24.29 -27.48 30.64
N VAL A 45 23.87 -27.60 31.90
CA VAL A 45 24.69 -27.31 33.09
C VAL A 45 24.58 -28.42 34.16
N PRO A 46 25.51 -28.51 35.12
CA PRO A 46 25.34 -29.33 36.32
C PRO A 46 24.09 -28.93 37.12
N ALA A 47 23.44 -29.89 37.78
CA ALA A 47 22.26 -29.60 38.60
C ALA A 47 22.61 -28.65 39.76
N GLY A 48 21.83 -27.60 39.96
CA GLY A 48 22.09 -26.56 40.98
C GLY A 48 23.00 -25.42 40.52
N THR A 49 23.39 -25.37 39.24
CA THR A 49 24.14 -24.22 38.68
C THR A 49 23.27 -22.96 38.69
N ASP A 50 23.81 -21.88 39.26
CA ASP A 50 23.15 -20.57 39.31
C ASP A 50 23.10 -19.93 37.91
N ALA A 51 21.91 -19.57 37.45
CA ALA A 51 21.69 -18.90 36.17
C ALA A 51 22.38 -17.52 36.10
N ALA A 52 22.66 -16.88 37.25
CA ALA A 52 23.40 -15.62 37.30
C ALA A 52 24.83 -15.74 36.73
N ALA A 53 25.49 -16.88 36.91
CA ALA A 53 26.83 -17.11 36.38
C ALA A 53 26.84 -17.20 34.84
N LEU A 54 25.79 -17.78 34.26
CA LEU A 54 25.62 -17.86 32.80
C LEU A 54 25.35 -16.47 32.20
N VAL A 55 24.49 -15.68 32.85
CA VAL A 55 24.18 -14.30 32.45
C VAL A 55 25.43 -13.43 32.46
N GLU A 56 26.24 -13.54 33.51
CA GLU A 56 27.48 -12.78 33.64
C GLU A 56 28.52 -13.16 32.56
N ALA A 57 28.62 -14.44 32.20
CA ALA A 57 29.50 -14.88 31.12
C ALA A 57 29.12 -14.25 29.77
N VAL A 58 27.82 -14.16 29.47
CA VAL A 58 27.33 -13.50 28.25
C VAL A 58 27.56 -11.99 28.28
N ARG A 59 27.35 -11.34 29.44
CA ARG A 59 27.61 -9.90 29.61
C ARG A 59 29.07 -9.53 29.41
N ARG A 60 30.00 -10.36 29.89
CA ARG A 60 31.44 -10.17 29.66
C ARG A 60 31.83 -10.29 28.18
N ALA A 61 31.06 -11.04 27.39
CA ALA A 61 31.23 -11.12 25.95
C ALA A 61 30.61 -9.93 25.18
N GLY A 62 30.00 -8.97 25.88
CA GLY A 62 29.42 -7.75 25.31
C GLY A 62 27.95 -7.85 24.92
N TYR A 63 27.23 -8.87 25.39
CA TYR A 63 25.83 -9.12 25.03
C TYR A 63 24.90 -9.07 26.25
N GLY A 64 23.63 -8.72 26.05
CA GLY A 64 22.61 -8.81 27.10
C GLY A 64 22.17 -10.27 27.30
N ALA A 65 21.83 -10.65 28.53
CA ALA A 65 21.31 -11.99 28.83
C ALA A 65 20.31 -11.97 30.00
N GLU A 66 19.22 -12.74 29.86
CA GLU A 66 18.23 -12.96 30.91
C GLU A 66 17.78 -14.44 30.94
N PRO A 67 17.65 -15.08 32.14
CA PRO A 67 17.16 -16.44 32.24
C PRO A 67 15.70 -16.57 31.83
N LEU A 68 15.41 -17.57 30.99
CA LEU A 68 14.05 -17.98 30.65
C LEU A 68 13.61 -19.04 31.65
N THR A 69 12.73 -18.67 32.60
CA THR A 69 12.15 -19.63 33.55
C THR A 69 11.20 -20.60 32.84
N PRO A 70 11.36 -21.93 32.99
CA PRO A 70 10.37 -22.90 32.53
C PRO A 70 9.10 -22.77 33.41
N GLY A 71 8.02 -22.22 32.86
CA GLY A 71 6.71 -22.19 33.54
C GLY A 71 6.45 -20.99 34.45
N GLY A 72 6.53 -19.77 33.92
CA GLY A 72 5.93 -18.58 34.55
C GLY A 72 4.46 -18.40 34.15
N ARG A 73 3.55 -19.04 34.90
CA ARG A 73 2.10 -18.87 34.77
C ARG A 73 1.74 -17.44 35.22
N ARG A 74 1.26 -16.59 34.31
CA ARG A 74 0.67 -15.29 34.64
C ARG A 74 -0.53 -15.51 35.56
N THR A 75 -0.43 -15.05 36.82
CA THR A 75 -1.58 -14.95 37.72
C THR A 75 -2.39 -13.70 37.36
N GLY A 76 -3.38 -13.91 36.51
CA GLY A 76 -4.48 -13.01 36.22
C GLY A 76 -5.53 -13.83 35.48
N GLY A 77 -6.68 -14.08 36.13
CA GLY A 77 -7.66 -15.09 35.74
C GLY A 77 -8.20 -14.94 34.32
N GLY A 78 -8.31 -16.08 33.62
CA GLY A 78 -8.83 -16.24 32.26
C GLY A 78 -8.08 -17.36 31.55
N ASP A 79 -8.78 -18.36 31.02
CA ASP A 79 -8.25 -19.62 30.49
C ASP A 79 -7.10 -19.47 29.47
N GLY A 80 -5.92 -20.01 29.82
CA GLY A 80 -5.12 -20.95 29.00
C GLY A 80 -4.63 -20.62 27.58
N ALA A 81 -4.99 -19.52 26.94
CA ALA A 81 -4.53 -19.16 25.59
C ALA A 81 -4.04 -17.71 25.55
N GLY A 82 -2.89 -17.46 24.93
CA GLY A 82 -2.45 -16.09 24.64
C GLY A 82 -3.49 -15.33 23.82
N LEU A 83 -3.47 -13.99 23.90
CA LEU A 83 -4.41 -13.08 23.21
C LEU A 83 -4.68 -13.55 21.78
N HIS A 84 -5.95 -13.71 21.44
CA HIS A 84 -6.39 -14.07 20.10
C HIS A 84 -6.82 -12.84 19.31
N VAL A 85 -6.08 -12.56 18.25
CA VAL A 85 -6.42 -11.54 17.26
C VAL A 85 -7.02 -12.21 16.02
N ALA A 86 -8.26 -11.88 15.67
CA ALA A 86 -8.83 -12.21 14.37
C ALA A 86 -8.59 -11.05 13.39
N VAL A 87 -8.20 -11.36 12.17
CA VAL A 87 -7.94 -10.38 11.11
C VAL A 87 -8.82 -10.72 9.92
N VAL A 88 -9.77 -9.85 9.58
CA VAL A 88 -10.69 -10.03 8.45
C VAL A 88 -10.12 -9.32 7.22
N GLY A 89 -9.60 -10.08 6.27
CA GLY A 89 -8.95 -9.58 5.06
C GLY A 89 -7.62 -10.27 4.79
N GLY A 90 -7.18 -10.23 3.53
CA GLY A 90 -5.94 -10.87 3.08
C GLY A 90 -4.93 -9.91 2.45
N GLY A 91 -5.10 -8.60 2.62
CA GLY A 91 -4.26 -7.55 2.03
C GLY A 91 -3.11 -7.10 2.92
N SER A 92 -2.46 -5.99 2.54
CA SER A 92 -1.26 -5.49 3.23
C SER A 92 -1.50 -5.05 4.68
N ALA A 93 -2.64 -4.41 4.99
CA ALA A 93 -3.02 -4.10 6.37
C ALA A 93 -3.18 -5.36 7.22
N ALA A 94 -3.86 -6.38 6.67
CA ALA A 94 -4.09 -7.65 7.36
C ALA A 94 -2.77 -8.37 7.68
N PHE A 95 -1.86 -8.47 6.72
CA PHE A 95 -0.58 -9.13 6.92
C PHE A 95 0.37 -8.34 7.82
N ALA A 96 0.41 -7.01 7.70
CA ALA A 96 1.19 -6.16 8.61
C ALA A 96 0.70 -6.32 10.06
N CYS A 97 -0.62 -6.38 10.27
CA CYS A 97 -1.20 -6.66 11.57
C CYS A 97 -0.86 -8.06 12.06
N ALA A 98 -1.06 -9.08 11.24
CA ALA A 98 -0.88 -10.47 11.65
C ALA A 98 0.56 -10.77 12.08
N LEU A 99 1.55 -10.28 11.32
CA LEU A 99 2.96 -10.42 11.66
C LEU A 99 3.28 -9.68 12.95
N ARG A 100 2.86 -8.41 13.05
CA ARG A 100 3.16 -7.60 14.24
C ARG A 100 2.49 -8.12 15.51
N ALA A 101 1.26 -8.63 15.41
CA ALA A 101 0.55 -9.22 16.54
C ALA A 101 1.22 -10.53 16.98
N ALA A 102 1.66 -11.37 16.03
CA ALA A 102 2.40 -12.60 16.31
C ALA A 102 3.75 -12.31 16.97
N GLU A 103 4.51 -11.31 16.48
CA GLU A 103 5.75 -10.83 17.11
C GLU A 103 5.55 -10.40 18.57
N ARG A 104 4.36 -9.89 18.90
CA ARG A 104 3.98 -9.47 20.25
C ARG A 104 3.29 -10.57 21.07
N GLY A 105 3.39 -11.82 20.62
CA GLY A 105 2.96 -13.01 21.35
C GLY A 105 1.47 -13.35 21.23
N ALA A 106 0.73 -12.71 20.33
CA ALA A 106 -0.67 -13.06 20.07
C ALA A 106 -0.78 -14.29 19.15
N ARG A 107 -1.82 -15.09 19.37
CA ARG A 107 -2.29 -16.07 18.38
C ARG A 107 -3.16 -15.33 17.37
N VAL A 108 -2.92 -15.54 16.08
CA VAL A 108 -3.62 -14.81 15.02
C VAL A 108 -4.43 -15.75 14.15
N THR A 109 -5.64 -15.34 13.79
CA THR A 109 -6.43 -16.00 12.74
C THR A 109 -6.77 -15.00 11.65
N ILE A 110 -6.16 -15.18 10.47
CA ILE A 110 -6.52 -14.42 9.27
C ILE A 110 -7.70 -15.11 8.61
N VAL A 111 -8.77 -14.38 8.35
CA VAL A 111 -9.90 -14.83 7.53
C VAL A 111 -9.87 -14.07 6.22
N ALA A 112 -9.53 -14.75 5.13
CA ALA A 112 -9.42 -14.13 3.82
C ALA A 112 -10.30 -14.86 2.79
N ALA A 113 -11.09 -14.07 2.06
CA ALA A 113 -11.81 -14.51 0.90
C ALA A 113 -10.96 -14.27 -0.37
N GLY A 114 -11.05 -15.18 -1.34
CA GLY A 114 -10.34 -15.05 -2.62
C GLY A 114 -8.83 -15.25 -2.52
N THR A 115 -8.10 -14.53 -3.37
CA THR A 115 -6.64 -14.65 -3.52
C THR A 115 -5.90 -13.89 -2.42
N ILE A 116 -4.94 -14.57 -1.78
CA ILE A 116 -4.09 -14.00 -0.73
C ILE A 116 -3.23 -12.85 -1.26
N GLY A 117 -2.96 -11.86 -0.43
CA GLY A 117 -2.24 -10.63 -0.79
C GLY A 117 -3.15 -9.46 -1.16
N GLY A 118 -4.46 -9.70 -1.34
CA GLY A 118 -5.44 -8.66 -1.60
C GLY A 118 -5.19 -7.89 -2.89
N THR A 119 -5.57 -6.60 -2.93
CA THR A 119 -5.54 -5.77 -4.14
C THR A 119 -4.13 -5.49 -4.65
N CYS A 120 -3.24 -4.96 -3.80
CA CYS A 120 -1.97 -4.35 -4.23
C CYS A 120 -1.09 -5.30 -5.07
N VAL A 121 -0.89 -6.54 -4.60
CA VAL A 121 -0.04 -7.51 -5.32
C VAL A 121 -0.76 -8.17 -6.49
N ASN A 122 -2.08 -8.42 -6.40
CA ASN A 122 -2.77 -9.24 -7.38
C ASN A 122 -3.40 -8.45 -8.53
N VAL A 123 -4.02 -7.30 -8.24
CA VAL A 123 -4.91 -6.57 -9.17
C VAL A 123 -4.76 -5.05 -9.03
N GLY A 124 -3.62 -4.58 -8.50
CA GLY A 124 -3.36 -3.18 -8.18
C GLY A 124 -1.95 -2.74 -8.55
N CYS A 125 -1.18 -2.27 -7.56
CA CYS A 125 0.12 -1.61 -7.76
C CYS A 125 1.11 -2.48 -8.54
N VAL A 126 1.34 -3.74 -8.15
CA VAL A 126 2.35 -4.59 -8.82
C VAL A 126 2.04 -4.80 -10.30
N PRO A 127 0.87 -5.34 -10.70
CA PRO A 127 0.58 -5.54 -12.11
C PRO A 127 0.48 -4.24 -12.91
N SER A 128 -0.01 -3.14 -12.32
CA SER A 128 -0.05 -1.85 -13.01
C SER A 128 1.34 -1.28 -13.27
N LYS A 129 2.26 -1.31 -12.29
CA LYS A 129 3.61 -0.77 -12.48
C LYS A 129 4.43 -1.61 -13.47
N ILE A 130 4.20 -2.91 -13.52
CA ILE A 130 4.76 -3.77 -14.57
C ILE A 130 4.23 -3.37 -15.95
N LEU A 131 2.92 -3.21 -16.11
CA LEU A 131 2.32 -2.79 -17.39
C LEU A 131 2.84 -1.42 -17.83
N LEU A 132 2.89 -0.45 -16.92
CA LEU A 132 3.39 0.90 -17.20
C LEU A 132 4.85 0.86 -17.65
N ARG A 133 5.69 0.04 -17.01
CA ARG A 133 7.09 -0.11 -17.42
C ARG A 133 7.22 -0.78 -18.78
N GLN A 134 6.44 -1.83 -19.07
CA GLN A 134 6.39 -2.47 -20.39
C GLN A 134 5.99 -1.45 -21.48
N ALA A 135 4.94 -0.66 -21.19
CA ALA A 135 4.44 0.38 -22.10
C ALA A 135 5.44 1.51 -22.32
N HIS A 136 6.14 1.95 -21.26
CA HIS A 136 7.17 2.98 -21.34
C HIS A 136 8.38 2.53 -22.16
N VAL A 137 8.85 1.27 -22.01
CA VAL A 137 9.93 0.72 -22.85
C VAL A 137 9.54 0.75 -24.34
N ARG A 138 8.31 0.33 -24.66
CA ARG A 138 7.78 0.41 -26.03
C ARG A 138 7.70 1.84 -26.53
N HIS A 139 7.26 2.78 -25.68
CA HIS A 139 7.15 4.19 -26.04
C HIS A 139 8.51 4.78 -26.39
N LEU A 140 9.50 4.66 -25.50
CA LEU A 140 10.85 5.20 -25.70
C LEU A 140 11.54 4.66 -26.94
N ALA A 141 11.32 3.39 -27.29
CA ALA A 141 11.89 2.80 -28.50
C ALA A 141 11.43 3.52 -29.79
N GLY A 142 10.20 4.05 -29.81
CA GLY A 142 9.67 4.80 -30.94
C GLY A 142 9.70 6.33 -30.79
N HIS A 143 9.80 6.83 -29.56
CA HIS A 143 9.59 8.23 -29.19
C HIS A 143 10.66 8.68 -28.19
N HIS A 144 11.88 8.90 -28.70
CA HIS A 144 12.95 9.52 -27.93
C HIS A 144 13.48 10.78 -28.63
N PRO A 145 14.07 11.72 -27.87
CA PRO A 145 14.52 13.00 -28.41
C PRO A 145 15.85 12.89 -29.19
N PHE A 146 16.63 11.82 -29.01
CA PHE A 146 17.97 11.70 -29.59
C PHE A 146 17.95 11.40 -31.09
N GLU A 147 18.50 12.30 -31.92
CA GLU A 147 18.45 12.18 -33.39
C GLU A 147 19.33 11.05 -33.95
N GLY A 148 20.43 10.72 -33.28
CA GLY A 148 21.37 9.69 -33.72
C GLY A 148 20.94 8.25 -33.42
N LEU A 149 19.78 8.04 -32.80
CA LEU A 149 19.23 6.72 -32.50
C LEU A 149 18.04 6.41 -33.41
N GLU A 150 17.98 5.17 -33.90
CA GLU A 150 16.86 4.72 -34.72
C GLU A 150 15.58 4.63 -33.86
N ARG A 151 14.53 5.31 -34.31
CA ARG A 151 13.19 5.22 -33.71
C ARG A 151 12.45 4.04 -34.32
N ARG A 152 12.11 3.04 -33.49
CA ARG A 152 11.43 1.82 -33.93
C ARG A 152 10.20 1.53 -33.08
N ALA A 153 9.06 1.33 -33.73
CA ALA A 153 7.88 0.79 -33.08
C ALA A 153 8.10 -0.69 -32.72
N LEU A 154 8.20 -1.00 -31.43
CA LEU A 154 8.26 -2.39 -30.97
C LEU A 154 6.87 -3.03 -31.05
N ALA A 155 6.81 -4.23 -31.64
CA ALA A 155 5.62 -5.05 -31.59
C ALA A 155 5.35 -5.48 -30.14
N ALA A 156 4.09 -5.36 -29.70
CA ALA A 156 3.67 -5.78 -28.36
C ALA A 156 2.86 -7.08 -28.46
N ASP A 157 3.46 -8.18 -28.06
CA ASP A 157 2.70 -9.41 -27.78
C ASP A 157 2.04 -9.28 -26.40
N ALA A 158 0.79 -8.81 -26.41
CA ALA A 158 0.00 -8.57 -25.22
C ALA A 158 -0.20 -9.83 -24.35
N ALA A 159 -0.26 -11.02 -24.97
CA ALA A 159 -0.46 -12.26 -24.24
C ALA A 159 0.82 -12.64 -23.47
N THR A 160 1.98 -12.53 -24.12
CA THR A 160 3.28 -12.78 -23.47
C THR A 160 3.56 -11.74 -22.36
N LEU A 161 3.28 -10.46 -22.60
CA LEU A 161 3.42 -9.42 -21.56
C LEU A 161 2.51 -9.67 -20.35
N ALA A 162 1.26 -10.08 -20.59
CA ALA A 162 0.31 -10.43 -19.55
C ALA A 162 0.75 -11.67 -18.76
N ALA A 163 1.26 -12.70 -19.43
CA ALA A 163 1.77 -13.92 -18.80
C ALA A 163 2.99 -13.62 -17.91
N GLN A 164 3.95 -12.81 -18.40
CA GLN A 164 5.11 -12.39 -17.62
C GLN A 164 4.69 -11.63 -16.35
N ARG A 165 3.74 -10.71 -16.49
CA ARG A 165 3.18 -9.95 -15.37
C ARG A 165 2.50 -10.88 -14.35
N ALA A 166 1.67 -11.81 -14.81
CA ALA A 166 0.98 -12.77 -13.95
C ALA A 166 1.96 -13.67 -13.18
N ALA A 167 3.05 -14.11 -13.83
CA ALA A 167 4.11 -14.88 -13.19
C ALA A 167 4.79 -14.10 -12.07
N ARG A 168 5.15 -12.82 -12.31
CA ARG A 168 5.76 -11.96 -11.28
C ARG A 168 4.81 -11.69 -10.12
N VAL A 169 3.52 -11.51 -10.39
CA VAL A 169 2.47 -11.37 -9.37
C VAL A 169 2.40 -12.63 -8.51
N ALA A 170 2.40 -13.82 -9.12
CA ALA A 170 2.36 -15.09 -8.40
C ALA A 170 3.59 -15.30 -7.50
N GLU A 171 4.79 -15.00 -8.02
CA GLU A 171 6.03 -15.05 -7.26
C GLU A 171 6.00 -14.13 -6.03
N LEU A 172 5.60 -12.87 -6.21
CA LEU A 172 5.53 -11.90 -5.12
C LEU A 172 4.43 -12.25 -4.11
N ARG A 173 3.29 -12.76 -4.56
CA ARG A 173 2.24 -13.26 -3.66
C ARG A 173 2.76 -14.41 -2.80
N HIS A 174 3.44 -15.37 -3.42
CA HIS A 174 4.00 -16.49 -2.69
C HIS A 174 5.03 -16.01 -1.65
N ALA A 175 6.03 -15.25 -2.09
CA ALA A 175 7.15 -14.82 -1.24
C ALA A 175 6.76 -13.84 -0.13
N LYS A 176 5.83 -12.91 -0.40
CA LYS A 176 5.49 -11.83 0.53
C LYS A 176 4.23 -12.07 1.35
N TYR A 177 3.48 -13.14 1.07
CA TYR A 177 2.24 -13.43 1.78
C TYR A 177 2.11 -14.91 2.13
N GLU A 178 2.01 -15.81 1.14
CA GLU A 178 1.69 -17.22 1.40
C GLU A 178 2.77 -17.92 2.24
N ALA A 179 4.05 -17.70 1.93
CA ALA A 179 5.17 -18.25 2.68
C ALA A 179 5.26 -17.71 4.11
N LEU A 180 4.81 -16.47 4.37
CA LEU A 180 4.82 -15.87 5.71
C LEU A 180 3.79 -16.53 6.64
N VAL A 181 2.64 -16.93 6.10
CA VAL A 181 1.66 -17.71 6.87
C VAL A 181 2.22 -19.12 7.14
N ALA A 182 2.77 -19.77 6.12
CA ALA A 182 3.27 -21.14 6.24
C ALA A 182 4.45 -21.29 7.23
N SER A 183 5.28 -20.26 7.35
CA SER A 183 6.46 -20.25 8.21
C SER A 183 6.21 -19.76 9.63
N ASN A 184 5.02 -19.21 9.94
CA ASN A 184 4.71 -18.66 11.27
C ASN A 184 3.63 -19.48 11.99
N PRO A 185 3.99 -20.30 12.99
CA PRO A 185 3.04 -21.17 13.68
C PRO A 185 1.98 -20.43 14.51
N ALA A 186 2.19 -19.14 14.80
CA ALA A 186 1.20 -18.32 15.53
C ALA A 186 0.07 -17.82 14.61
N ILE A 187 0.21 -17.93 13.29
CA ILE A 187 -0.74 -17.41 12.30
C ILE A 187 -1.48 -18.57 11.63
N THR A 188 -2.80 -18.63 11.83
CA THR A 188 -3.68 -19.54 11.11
C THR A 188 -4.43 -18.80 10.00
N LEU A 189 -4.44 -19.34 8.79
CA LEU A 189 -5.27 -18.83 7.69
C LEU A 189 -6.55 -19.66 7.54
N VAL A 190 -7.69 -18.98 7.53
CA VAL A 190 -9.01 -19.53 7.21
C VAL A 190 -9.49 -18.94 5.90
N ARG A 191 -9.74 -19.79 4.90
CA ARG A 191 -10.29 -19.37 3.61
C ARG A 191 -11.80 -19.30 3.67
N GLY A 192 -12.35 -18.08 3.64
CA GLY A 192 -13.79 -17.85 3.75
C GLY A 192 -14.16 -16.40 3.88
N ARG A 193 -15.47 -16.13 3.93
CA ARG A 193 -16.03 -14.78 4.17
C ARG A 193 -16.50 -14.68 5.62
N ALA A 194 -15.92 -13.76 6.38
CA ALA A 194 -16.34 -13.48 7.75
C ALA A 194 -17.50 -12.48 7.79
N ARG A 195 -18.35 -12.63 8.80
CA ARG A 195 -19.28 -11.60 9.28
C ARG A 195 -19.31 -11.62 10.81
N PHE A 196 -19.53 -10.48 11.43
CA PHE A 196 -19.75 -10.38 12.86
C PHE A 196 -21.09 -11.02 13.24
N GLU A 197 -21.06 -11.82 14.29
CA GLU A 197 -22.24 -12.24 15.06
C GLU A 197 -22.44 -11.28 16.24
N ASP A 198 -21.35 -10.89 16.89
CA ASP A 198 -21.21 -9.85 17.90
C ASP A 198 -19.78 -9.27 17.84
N ALA A 199 -19.39 -8.39 18.78
CA ALA A 199 -18.08 -7.73 18.79
C ALA A 199 -16.85 -8.68 18.92
N HIS A 200 -17.04 -9.91 19.42
CA HIS A 200 -15.98 -10.88 19.70
C HIS A 200 -16.14 -12.19 18.93
N THR A 201 -17.22 -12.34 18.17
CA THR A 201 -17.56 -13.58 17.47
C THR A 201 -17.75 -13.31 15.98
N LEU A 202 -16.98 -14.03 15.16
CA LEU A 202 -17.11 -14.04 13.70
C LEU A 202 -17.68 -15.37 13.22
N ARG A 203 -18.67 -15.31 12.32
CA ARG A 203 -19.12 -16.45 11.51
C ARG A 203 -18.45 -16.41 10.14
N VAL A 204 -17.77 -17.49 9.79
CA VAL A 204 -17.01 -17.61 8.55
C VAL A 204 -17.67 -18.65 7.64
N ALA A 205 -18.25 -18.19 6.54
CA ALA A 205 -18.65 -19.07 5.44
C ALA A 205 -17.39 -19.57 4.72
N LEU A 206 -17.09 -20.86 4.85
CA LEU A 206 -15.84 -21.44 4.35
C LEU A 206 -15.89 -21.60 2.83
N ALA A 207 -14.74 -21.41 2.17
CA ALA A 207 -14.64 -21.57 0.71
C ALA A 207 -14.96 -23.01 0.24
N GLY A 208 -14.70 -24.01 1.08
CA GLY A 208 -15.03 -25.42 0.82
C GLY A 208 -16.47 -25.83 1.17
N GLY A 209 -17.32 -24.87 1.56
CA GLY A 209 -18.66 -25.14 2.09
C GLY A 209 -18.68 -25.27 3.61
N GLY A 210 -19.86 -25.05 4.19
CA GLY A 210 -20.07 -25.00 5.64
C GLY A 210 -19.72 -23.66 6.29
N GLU A 211 -19.85 -23.61 7.61
CA GLU A 211 -19.59 -22.42 8.42
C GLU A 211 -18.68 -22.77 9.60
N ARG A 212 -17.83 -21.82 9.98
CA ARG A 212 -16.99 -21.91 11.18
C ARG A 212 -17.18 -20.66 12.04
N THR A 213 -17.35 -20.86 13.34
CA THR A 213 -17.32 -19.75 14.31
C THR A 213 -15.90 -19.53 14.82
N ILE A 214 -15.51 -18.26 14.94
CA ILE A 214 -14.24 -17.82 15.50
C ILE A 214 -14.56 -16.82 16.61
N HIS A 215 -14.23 -17.18 17.85
CA HIS A 215 -14.19 -16.23 18.97
C HIS A 215 -12.79 -15.63 19.05
N ALA A 216 -12.68 -14.32 19.22
CA ALA A 216 -11.41 -13.60 19.34
C ALA A 216 -11.50 -12.47 20.37
N ASP A 217 -10.38 -12.22 21.04
CA ASP A 217 -10.29 -11.14 22.02
C ASP A 217 -10.28 -9.77 21.33
N ARG A 218 -9.67 -9.69 20.15
CA ARG A 218 -9.57 -8.48 19.33
C ARG A 218 -9.82 -8.80 17.87
N VAL A 219 -10.44 -7.87 17.15
CA VAL A 219 -10.71 -8.03 15.71
C VAL A 219 -10.16 -6.84 14.92
N LEU A 220 -9.37 -7.10 13.88
CA LEU A 220 -9.04 -6.11 12.86
C LEU A 220 -9.89 -6.34 11.61
N VAL A 221 -10.61 -5.32 11.17
CA VAL A 221 -11.25 -5.27 9.85
C VAL A 221 -10.30 -4.63 8.85
N ALA A 222 -9.86 -5.41 7.86
CA ALA A 222 -8.90 -5.03 6.82
C ALA A 222 -9.36 -5.53 5.44
N THR A 223 -10.66 -5.40 5.16
CA THR A 223 -11.32 -5.94 3.95
C THR A 223 -11.01 -5.13 2.69
N GLY A 224 -10.43 -3.95 2.84
CA GLY A 224 -10.03 -3.09 1.72
C GLY A 224 -11.23 -2.49 1.00
N ALA A 225 -11.10 -2.33 -0.32
CA ALA A 225 -12.11 -1.70 -1.17
C ALA A 225 -12.21 -2.38 -2.54
N ARG A 226 -13.35 -2.18 -3.20
CA ARG A 226 -13.66 -2.66 -4.55
C ARG A 226 -13.82 -1.50 -5.53
N PRO A 227 -13.61 -1.69 -6.85
CA PRO A 227 -13.89 -0.65 -7.85
C PRO A 227 -15.33 -0.12 -7.71
N ALA A 228 -15.50 1.20 -7.72
CA ALA A 228 -16.81 1.82 -7.76
C ALA A 228 -17.30 1.84 -9.22
N VAL A 229 -18.55 1.43 -9.44
CA VAL A 229 -19.20 1.46 -10.75
C VAL A 229 -20.29 2.53 -10.69
N PRO A 230 -20.24 3.56 -11.56
CA PRO A 230 -21.21 4.63 -11.51
C PRO A 230 -22.56 4.09 -12.02
N PRO A 231 -23.69 4.61 -11.51
CA PRO A 231 -25.03 4.15 -11.91
C PRO A 231 -25.46 4.71 -13.27
N VAL A 232 -24.59 4.63 -14.29
CA VAL A 232 -24.89 5.10 -15.65
C VAL A 232 -25.86 4.12 -16.31
N PRO A 233 -27.02 4.59 -16.82
CA PRO A 233 -27.98 3.75 -17.53
C PRO A 233 -27.32 2.90 -18.62
N GLY A 234 -27.57 1.59 -18.59
CA GLY A 234 -27.06 0.63 -19.57
C GLY A 234 -25.60 0.20 -19.39
N LEU A 235 -24.87 0.71 -18.39
CA LEU A 235 -23.52 0.24 -18.07
C LEU A 235 -23.54 -1.12 -17.36
N ALA A 236 -24.42 -1.29 -16.39
CA ALA A 236 -24.54 -2.54 -15.63
C ALA A 236 -24.86 -3.72 -16.56
N GLY A 237 -24.15 -4.84 -16.39
CA GLY A 237 -24.31 -6.05 -17.21
C GLY A 237 -23.57 -6.03 -18.56
N THR A 238 -22.89 -4.94 -18.91
CA THR A 238 -21.99 -4.89 -20.08
C THR A 238 -20.60 -5.43 -19.74
N PRO A 239 -19.77 -5.84 -20.73
CA PRO A 239 -18.43 -6.37 -20.48
C PRO A 239 -17.39 -5.25 -20.22
N TYR A 240 -17.76 -4.22 -19.45
CA TYR A 240 -16.84 -3.14 -19.10
C TYR A 240 -15.69 -3.71 -18.27
N TRP A 241 -14.53 -3.04 -18.33
CA TRP A 241 -13.39 -3.35 -17.49
C TRP A 241 -13.41 -2.46 -16.25
N THR A 242 -13.06 -3.02 -15.10
CA THR A 242 -12.44 -2.25 -14.03
C THR A 242 -10.91 -2.30 -14.20
N SER A 243 -10.17 -1.74 -13.24
CA SER A 243 -8.71 -1.93 -13.22
C SER A 243 -8.30 -3.40 -13.21
N THR A 244 -9.11 -4.29 -12.61
CA THR A 244 -8.83 -5.73 -12.54
C THR A 244 -8.79 -6.37 -13.92
N GLU A 245 -9.84 -6.19 -14.72
CA GLU A 245 -9.95 -6.76 -16.07
C GLU A 245 -8.91 -6.14 -17.01
N ALA A 246 -8.70 -4.82 -16.91
CA ALA A 246 -7.68 -4.13 -17.69
C ALA A 246 -6.27 -4.66 -17.41
N LEU A 247 -5.95 -4.97 -16.14
CA LEU A 247 -4.68 -5.57 -15.73
C LEU A 247 -4.60 -7.08 -15.98
N ALA A 248 -5.68 -7.74 -16.36
CA ALA A 248 -5.68 -9.13 -16.77
C ALA A 248 -5.72 -9.30 -18.30
N ALA A 249 -6.00 -8.21 -19.05
CA ALA A 249 -6.16 -8.24 -20.50
C ALA A 249 -4.93 -8.85 -21.20
N THR A 250 -5.20 -9.82 -22.07
CA THR A 250 -4.22 -10.52 -22.92
C THR A 250 -4.18 -9.98 -24.35
N ARG A 251 -4.94 -8.91 -24.61
CA ARG A 251 -4.96 -8.18 -25.89
C ARG A 251 -5.04 -6.68 -25.62
N VAL A 252 -4.44 -5.90 -26.52
CA VAL A 252 -4.55 -4.44 -26.52
C VAL A 252 -5.73 -4.07 -27.43
N PRO A 253 -6.80 -3.46 -26.92
CA PRO A 253 -7.93 -3.09 -27.75
C PRO A 253 -7.52 -1.95 -28.70
N PRO A 254 -7.95 -1.96 -29.98
CA PRO A 254 -7.67 -0.85 -30.91
C PRO A 254 -8.15 0.51 -30.42
N SER A 255 -9.20 0.54 -29.60
CA SER A 255 -9.73 1.77 -28.98
C SER A 255 -10.22 1.50 -27.56
N LEU A 256 -9.98 2.44 -26.66
CA LEU A 256 -10.33 2.37 -25.24
C LEU A 256 -10.96 3.70 -24.79
N LEU A 257 -12.17 3.62 -24.25
CA LEU A 257 -12.74 4.70 -23.44
C LEU A 257 -12.42 4.48 -21.98
N VAL A 258 -12.12 5.55 -21.24
CA VAL A 258 -11.87 5.51 -19.80
C VAL A 258 -12.81 6.49 -19.10
N LEU A 259 -13.58 6.01 -18.13
CA LEU A 259 -14.40 6.85 -17.24
C LEU A 259 -13.62 7.10 -15.94
N GLY A 260 -13.25 8.36 -15.70
CA GLY A 260 -12.45 8.81 -14.55
C GLY A 260 -11.00 9.10 -14.91
N ALA A 261 -10.54 10.30 -14.55
CA ALA A 261 -9.19 10.83 -14.78
C ALA A 261 -8.43 11.09 -13.47
N SER A 262 -8.59 10.19 -12.50
CA SER A 262 -7.69 10.11 -11.34
C SER A 262 -6.58 9.08 -11.58
N ALA A 263 -5.78 8.76 -10.55
CA ALA A 263 -4.56 7.96 -10.67
C ALA A 263 -4.73 6.67 -11.49
N VAL A 264 -5.71 5.82 -11.15
CA VAL A 264 -5.95 4.54 -11.86
C VAL A 264 -6.32 4.77 -13.32
N GLY A 265 -7.21 5.72 -13.60
CA GLY A 265 -7.67 6.01 -14.95
C GLY A 265 -6.57 6.54 -15.84
N LEU A 266 -5.79 7.51 -15.35
CA LEU A 266 -4.70 8.14 -16.10
C LEU A 266 -3.53 7.17 -16.35
N GLU A 267 -3.13 6.39 -15.34
CA GLU A 267 -2.08 5.39 -15.49
C GLU A 267 -2.45 4.35 -16.56
N LEU A 268 -3.65 3.76 -16.44
CA LEU A 268 -4.08 2.74 -17.41
C LEU A 268 -4.34 3.36 -18.79
N ALA A 269 -4.86 4.58 -18.87
CA ALA A 269 -5.00 5.30 -20.13
C ALA A 269 -3.66 5.43 -20.87
N GLN A 270 -2.63 5.94 -20.19
CA GLN A 270 -1.30 6.08 -20.81
C GLN A 270 -0.67 4.73 -21.12
N GLY A 271 -0.80 3.75 -20.22
CA GLY A 271 -0.30 2.40 -20.43
C GLY A 271 -0.87 1.77 -21.70
N PHE A 272 -2.19 1.81 -21.89
CA PHE A 272 -2.83 1.28 -23.10
C PHE A 272 -2.55 2.11 -24.35
N ALA A 273 -2.48 3.44 -24.25
CA ALA A 273 -2.07 4.30 -25.37
C ALA A 273 -0.67 3.92 -25.89
N ARG A 274 0.28 3.79 -24.97
CA ARG A 274 1.66 3.39 -25.26
C ARG A 274 1.81 1.93 -25.67
N LEU A 275 0.81 1.07 -25.45
CA LEU A 275 0.74 -0.28 -26.01
C LEU A 275 0.05 -0.33 -27.39
N GLY A 276 -0.62 0.75 -27.81
CA GLY A 276 -1.16 0.93 -29.16
C GLY A 276 -2.65 1.22 -29.25
N SER A 277 -3.37 1.36 -28.13
CA SER A 277 -4.78 1.76 -28.15
C SER A 277 -4.94 3.24 -28.51
N ARG A 278 -5.99 3.59 -29.28
CA ARG A 278 -6.50 4.97 -29.29
C ARG A 278 -7.33 5.19 -28.02
N VAL A 279 -6.91 6.12 -27.17
CA VAL A 279 -7.52 6.32 -25.84
C VAL A 279 -8.29 7.63 -25.77
N THR A 280 -9.47 7.60 -25.17
CA THR A 280 -10.21 8.81 -24.76
C THR A 280 -10.64 8.68 -23.30
N VAL A 281 -10.30 9.69 -22.49
CA VAL A 281 -10.63 9.76 -21.07
C VAL A 281 -11.76 10.77 -20.87
N LEU A 282 -12.80 10.37 -20.15
CA LEU A 282 -13.91 11.21 -19.73
C LEU A 282 -13.81 11.45 -18.23
N GLU A 283 -13.82 12.72 -17.83
CA GLU A 283 -13.79 13.16 -16.43
C GLU A 283 -14.97 14.10 -16.18
N LEU A 284 -15.68 13.85 -15.07
CA LEU A 284 -16.80 14.66 -14.66
C LEU A 284 -16.34 16.01 -14.10
N ALA A 285 -15.23 16.02 -13.35
CA ALA A 285 -14.59 17.24 -12.87
C ALA A 285 -14.07 18.10 -14.03
N ASP A 286 -13.84 19.38 -13.74
CA ASP A 286 -13.32 20.37 -14.67
C ASP A 286 -11.83 20.15 -15.04
N ARG A 287 -11.13 19.28 -14.30
CA ARG A 287 -9.71 18.96 -14.50
C ARG A 287 -9.40 17.50 -14.19
N VAL A 288 -8.31 17.01 -14.77
CA VAL A 288 -7.72 15.71 -14.40
C VAL A 288 -7.09 15.79 -13.01
N LEU A 289 -7.04 14.66 -12.32
CA LEU A 289 -6.47 14.57 -10.96
C LEU A 289 -6.97 15.71 -10.05
N PRO A 290 -8.30 15.89 -9.88
CA PRO A 290 -8.88 17.10 -9.28
C PRO A 290 -8.46 17.36 -7.83
N GLN A 291 -7.98 16.32 -7.13
CA GLN A 291 -7.46 16.40 -5.78
C GLN A 291 -6.04 16.98 -5.68
N ALA A 292 -5.31 17.08 -6.80
CA ALA A 292 -3.98 17.68 -6.84
C ALA A 292 -4.05 19.21 -7.00
N ASP A 293 -2.91 19.86 -6.82
CA ASP A 293 -2.72 21.28 -7.08
C ASP A 293 -2.96 21.60 -8.58
N VAL A 294 -3.50 22.78 -8.90
CA VAL A 294 -4.04 23.07 -10.25
C VAL A 294 -2.96 23.05 -11.33
N GLU A 295 -1.74 23.48 -11.01
CA GLU A 295 -0.61 23.42 -11.93
C GLU A 295 -0.15 21.97 -12.19
N VAL A 296 -0.31 21.05 -11.22
CA VAL A 296 -0.04 19.61 -11.43
C VAL A 296 -1.05 19.03 -12.42
N SER A 297 -2.35 19.31 -12.22
CA SER A 297 -3.41 18.87 -13.12
C SER A 297 -3.18 19.38 -14.56
N ALA A 298 -2.81 20.65 -14.70
CA ALA A 298 -2.55 21.28 -16.00
C ALA A 298 -1.34 20.66 -16.70
N ALA A 299 -0.21 20.53 -16.00
CA ALA A 299 1.02 19.96 -16.55
C ALA A 299 0.83 18.50 -16.96
N LEU A 300 0.14 17.70 -16.13
CA LEU A 300 -0.13 16.30 -16.43
C LEU A 300 -1.06 16.14 -17.64
N ARG A 301 -2.14 16.94 -17.71
CA ARG A 301 -3.04 16.96 -18.88
C ARG A 301 -2.28 17.25 -20.16
N ALA A 302 -1.49 18.32 -20.18
CA ALA A 302 -0.73 18.73 -21.35
C ALA A 302 0.23 17.62 -21.83
N ALA A 303 0.92 16.95 -20.91
CA ALA A 303 1.83 15.87 -21.27
C ALA A 303 1.11 14.64 -21.85
N LEU A 304 -0.06 14.27 -21.30
CA LEU A 304 -0.85 13.14 -21.79
C LEU A 304 -1.51 13.45 -23.16
N GLU A 305 -2.02 14.67 -23.35
CA GLU A 305 -2.56 15.11 -24.65
C GLU A 305 -1.48 15.18 -25.74
N ALA A 306 -0.25 15.58 -25.39
CA ALA A 306 0.90 15.54 -26.30
C ALA A 306 1.26 14.12 -26.77
N GLU A 307 0.90 13.08 -26.00
CA GLU A 307 1.05 11.67 -26.38
C GLU A 307 -0.17 11.12 -27.16
N GLY A 308 -1.12 11.98 -27.54
CA GLY A 308 -2.28 11.61 -28.35
C GLY A 308 -3.47 11.05 -27.57
N ILE A 309 -3.48 11.16 -26.24
CA ILE A 309 -4.62 10.78 -25.41
C ILE A 309 -5.65 11.91 -25.45
N ALA A 310 -6.86 11.63 -25.91
CA ALA A 310 -7.94 12.62 -25.89
C ALA A 310 -8.54 12.70 -24.48
N ILE A 311 -8.57 13.89 -23.86
CA ILE A 311 -9.10 14.09 -22.51
C ILE A 311 -10.29 15.05 -22.58
N ARG A 312 -11.45 14.63 -22.08
CA ARG A 312 -12.67 15.43 -21.99
C ARG A 312 -13.07 15.60 -20.52
N THR A 313 -12.83 16.80 -20.00
CA THR A 313 -13.21 17.22 -18.64
C THR A 313 -14.58 17.90 -18.66
N GLY A 314 -15.29 17.90 -17.53
CA GLY A 314 -16.67 18.38 -17.46
C GLY A 314 -17.66 17.54 -18.26
N THR A 315 -17.29 16.29 -18.60
CA THR A 315 -18.07 15.42 -19.49
C THR A 315 -18.62 14.22 -18.73
N ALA A 316 -19.94 14.16 -18.58
CA ALA A 316 -20.63 13.02 -17.99
C ALA A 316 -20.97 11.95 -19.04
N ALA A 317 -20.86 10.68 -18.66
CA ALA A 317 -21.48 9.58 -19.41
C ALA A 317 -22.96 9.48 -19.02
N GLU A 318 -23.85 9.76 -19.95
CA GLU A 318 -25.31 9.80 -19.72
C GLU A 318 -25.97 8.43 -19.95
N ARG A 319 -25.45 7.66 -20.91
CA ARG A 319 -25.90 6.31 -21.23
C ARG A 319 -24.77 5.49 -21.83
N VAL A 320 -24.72 4.21 -21.51
CA VAL A 320 -23.82 3.24 -22.13
C VAL A 320 -24.63 2.18 -22.84
N THR A 321 -24.20 1.81 -24.04
CA THR A 321 -24.71 0.63 -24.76
C THR A 321 -23.54 -0.20 -25.24
N HIS A 322 -23.74 -1.51 -25.32
CA HIS A 322 -22.75 -2.44 -25.89
C HIS A 322 -23.42 -3.31 -26.96
N ARG A 323 -23.02 -3.15 -28.22
CA ARG A 323 -23.56 -3.87 -29.39
C ARG A 323 -22.43 -4.17 -30.37
N ASP A 324 -22.50 -5.32 -31.03
CA ASP A 324 -21.53 -5.75 -32.05
C ASP A 324 -20.06 -5.66 -31.61
N GLY A 325 -19.81 -5.97 -30.32
CA GLY A 325 -18.48 -5.94 -29.72
C GLY A 325 -17.91 -4.54 -29.46
N ARG A 326 -18.75 -3.49 -29.48
CA ARG A 326 -18.34 -2.11 -29.22
C ARG A 326 -19.21 -1.44 -28.16
N PHE A 327 -18.57 -0.60 -27.38
CA PHE A 327 -19.22 0.35 -26.49
C PHE A 327 -19.57 1.62 -27.25
N ARG A 328 -20.76 2.14 -26.98
CA ARG A 328 -21.17 3.50 -27.33
C ARG A 328 -21.59 4.22 -26.04
N VAL A 329 -20.86 5.28 -25.71
CA VAL A 329 -21.08 6.14 -24.54
C VAL A 329 -21.68 7.46 -25.03
N GLU A 330 -22.91 7.74 -24.61
CA GLU A 330 -23.59 9.01 -24.90
C GLU A 330 -23.17 10.06 -23.87
N THR A 331 -22.87 11.26 -24.36
CA THR A 331 -22.53 12.45 -23.58
C THR A 331 -23.29 13.65 -24.14
N ALA A 332 -23.34 14.76 -23.41
CA ALA A 332 -23.95 16.00 -23.89
C ALA A 332 -23.33 16.50 -25.22
N ASP A 333 -22.04 16.24 -25.45
CA ASP A 333 -21.30 16.68 -26.65
C ASP A 333 -21.31 15.65 -27.79
N GLY A 334 -22.17 14.63 -27.68
CA GLY A 334 -22.30 13.55 -28.66
C GLY A 334 -21.81 12.19 -28.17
N ALA A 335 -21.91 11.19 -29.05
CA ALA A 335 -21.58 9.81 -28.72
C ALA A 335 -20.12 9.47 -29.04
N LEU A 336 -19.51 8.65 -28.19
CA LEU A 336 -18.17 8.13 -28.34
C LEU A 336 -18.21 6.60 -28.43
N GLU A 337 -17.37 6.03 -29.29
CA GLU A 337 -17.31 4.59 -29.50
C GLU A 337 -15.92 4.02 -29.30
N ALA A 338 -15.86 2.84 -28.68
CA ALA A 338 -14.62 2.07 -28.54
C ALA A 338 -14.90 0.57 -28.39
N GLU A 339 -13.85 -0.22 -28.59
CA GLU A 339 -13.90 -1.68 -28.42
C GLU A 339 -13.81 -2.11 -26.94
N ALA A 340 -13.23 -1.26 -26.09
CA ALA A 340 -13.19 -1.48 -24.65
C ALA A 340 -13.58 -0.20 -23.88
N LEU A 341 -14.16 -0.39 -22.70
CA LEU A 341 -14.52 0.65 -21.76
C LEU A 341 -13.93 0.31 -20.39
N LEU A 342 -13.05 1.16 -19.87
CA LEU A 342 -12.51 1.09 -18.51
C LEU A 342 -13.29 2.03 -17.59
N VAL A 343 -13.83 1.50 -16.51
CA VAL A 343 -14.47 2.24 -15.42
C VAL A 343 -13.48 2.40 -14.27
N ALA A 344 -13.02 3.63 -14.05
CA ALA A 344 -12.02 4.01 -13.05
C ALA A 344 -12.51 5.19 -12.18
N THR A 345 -13.80 5.23 -11.85
CA THR A 345 -14.49 6.33 -11.15
C THR A 345 -14.35 6.26 -9.62
N GLY A 346 -13.25 5.69 -9.12
CA GLY A 346 -12.98 5.54 -7.68
C GLY A 346 -13.21 4.13 -7.13
N ARG A 347 -13.18 4.02 -5.81
CA ARG A 347 -13.23 2.76 -5.05
C ARG A 347 -14.17 2.90 -3.85
N ARG A 348 -14.85 1.82 -3.49
CA ARG A 348 -15.80 1.76 -2.37
C ARG A 348 -15.32 0.77 -1.30
N PRO A 349 -15.33 1.14 0.00
CA PRO A 349 -15.02 0.24 1.11
C PRO A 349 -15.78 -1.09 1.01
N ASP A 350 -15.08 -2.20 1.31
CA ASP A 350 -15.67 -3.54 1.31
C ASP A 350 -16.22 -3.92 2.67
N THR A 351 -17.27 -3.21 3.09
CA THR A 351 -17.87 -3.29 4.43
C THR A 351 -19.30 -3.86 4.41
N GLU A 352 -19.90 -3.99 3.24
CA GLU A 352 -21.24 -4.57 3.08
C GLU A 352 -21.26 -6.04 3.50
N ASN A 353 -22.35 -6.45 4.16
CA ASN A 353 -22.57 -7.82 4.63
C ASN A 353 -21.53 -8.34 5.65
N LEU A 354 -20.72 -7.47 6.25
CA LEU A 354 -19.84 -7.83 7.36
C LEU A 354 -20.56 -7.93 8.71
N GLY A 355 -21.81 -7.46 8.82
CA GLY A 355 -22.55 -7.46 10.09
C GLY A 355 -22.02 -6.43 11.10
N LEU A 356 -21.42 -5.33 10.64
CA LEU A 356 -20.79 -4.30 11.49
C LEU A 356 -21.75 -3.75 12.55
N GLU A 357 -23.04 -3.65 12.21
CA GLU A 357 -24.10 -3.23 13.12
C GLU A 357 -24.24 -4.14 14.34
N ARG A 358 -23.97 -5.45 14.19
CA ARG A 358 -24.02 -6.43 15.27
C ARG A 358 -22.83 -6.31 16.23
N ALA A 359 -21.72 -5.77 15.73
CA ALA A 359 -20.52 -5.49 16.51
C ALA A 359 -20.49 -4.05 17.07
N GLY A 360 -21.50 -3.22 16.78
CA GLY A 360 -21.54 -1.81 17.21
C GLY A 360 -20.54 -0.91 16.46
N VAL A 361 -20.09 -1.30 15.27
CA VAL A 361 -19.08 -0.58 14.50
C VAL A 361 -19.72 0.44 13.56
N GLU A 362 -19.37 1.71 13.73
CA GLU A 362 -19.88 2.83 12.93
C GLU A 362 -19.16 2.97 11.57
N THR A 363 -19.91 3.46 10.57
CA THR A 363 -19.37 3.79 9.24
C THR A 363 -19.77 5.20 8.82
N ASP A 364 -18.96 5.84 7.98
CA ASP A 364 -19.29 7.12 7.34
C ASP A 364 -20.37 6.95 6.26
N ALA A 365 -20.82 8.06 5.67
CA ALA A 365 -21.85 8.05 4.62
C ALA A 365 -21.45 7.27 3.34
N ARG A 366 -20.16 6.95 3.16
CA ARG A 366 -19.64 6.16 2.03
C ARG A 366 -19.48 4.68 2.40
N GLY A 367 -19.79 4.32 3.65
CA GLY A 367 -19.62 2.99 4.21
C GLY A 367 -18.20 2.68 4.69
N ALA A 368 -17.32 3.68 4.82
CA ALA A 368 -15.99 3.47 5.38
C ALA A 368 -16.06 3.37 6.91
N ILE A 369 -15.35 2.43 7.52
CA ILE A 369 -15.31 2.31 8.98
C ILE A 369 -14.63 3.54 9.58
N VAL A 370 -15.29 4.19 10.52
CA VAL A 370 -14.75 5.34 11.24
C VAL A 370 -13.75 4.83 12.27
N VAL A 371 -12.57 5.46 12.31
CA VAL A 371 -11.52 5.11 13.27
C VAL A 371 -10.86 6.37 13.84
N ASP A 372 -10.33 6.25 15.06
CA ASP A 372 -9.47 7.28 15.66
C ASP A 372 -8.00 7.19 15.15
N GLU A 373 -7.12 8.08 15.61
CA GLU A 373 -5.68 8.08 15.28
C GLU A 373 -4.94 6.79 15.70
N ARG A 374 -5.54 6.00 16.59
CA ARG A 374 -5.03 4.71 17.08
C ARG A 374 -5.74 3.53 16.41
N LEU A 375 -6.55 3.80 15.39
CA LEU A 375 -7.25 2.84 14.55
C LEU A 375 -8.35 2.05 15.26
N ARG A 376 -8.81 2.55 16.41
CA ARG A 376 -9.95 2.01 17.16
C ARG A 376 -11.24 2.41 16.48
N THR A 377 -12.19 1.49 16.37
CA THR A 377 -13.55 1.80 15.93
C THR A 377 -14.38 2.35 17.09
N SER A 378 -15.69 2.57 16.89
CA SER A 378 -16.66 2.84 17.95
C SER A 378 -16.77 1.71 19.00
N THR A 379 -16.22 0.52 18.70
CA THR A 379 -16.19 -0.64 19.60
C THR A 379 -14.77 -0.87 20.13
N PRO A 380 -14.53 -0.89 21.47
CA PRO A 380 -13.19 -0.87 22.09
C PRO A 380 -12.21 -1.97 21.62
N ASP A 381 -12.73 -3.14 21.24
CA ASP A 381 -11.94 -4.31 20.88
C ASP A 381 -11.94 -4.62 19.37
N VAL A 382 -12.56 -3.74 18.59
CA VAL A 382 -12.57 -3.81 17.13
C VAL A 382 -11.81 -2.63 16.54
N TYR A 383 -10.90 -2.95 15.62
CA TYR A 383 -10.03 -2.02 14.91
C TYR A 383 -10.33 -2.10 13.41
N ALA A 384 -9.97 -1.06 12.66
CA ALA A 384 -10.00 -1.12 11.19
C ALA A 384 -8.79 -0.44 10.56
N ALA A 385 -8.30 -1.00 9.45
CA ALA A 385 -7.12 -0.47 8.74
C ALA A 385 -7.17 -0.73 7.23
N GLY A 386 -6.54 0.17 6.47
CA GLY A 386 -6.53 0.14 5.00
C GLY A 386 -7.82 0.67 4.39
N ASP A 387 -8.05 0.37 3.11
CA ASP A 387 -9.09 1.01 2.29
C ASP A 387 -10.55 0.80 2.76
N CYS A 388 -10.80 -0.09 3.73
CA CYS A 388 -12.13 -0.24 4.34
C CYS A 388 -12.41 0.80 5.43
N ALA A 389 -11.37 1.44 5.98
CA ALA A 389 -11.47 2.51 6.95
C ALA A 389 -11.43 3.88 6.25
N ALA A 390 -11.82 4.93 6.97
CA ALA A 390 -11.75 6.32 6.51
C ALA A 390 -10.30 6.86 6.42
N LEU A 391 -9.42 6.14 5.72
CA LEU A 391 -7.99 6.41 5.56
C LEU A 391 -7.62 6.60 4.08
N PRO A 392 -6.50 7.27 3.78
CA PRO A 392 -5.96 7.32 2.43
C PRO A 392 -5.69 5.91 1.85
N GLN A 393 -6.14 5.67 0.62
CA GLN A 393 -6.08 4.35 -0.03
C GLN A 393 -4.72 4.10 -0.69
N LEU A 394 -3.69 3.98 0.14
CA LEU A 394 -2.30 3.79 -0.25
C LEU A 394 -1.72 2.59 0.48
N VAL A 395 -0.99 1.71 -0.21
CA VAL A 395 -0.52 0.45 0.38
C VAL A 395 0.37 0.65 1.61
N TYR A 396 1.23 1.68 1.60
CA TYR A 396 2.09 2.01 2.73
C TYR A 396 1.30 2.58 3.91
N VAL A 397 0.19 3.30 3.67
CA VAL A 397 -0.75 3.70 4.72
C VAL A 397 -1.44 2.49 5.31
N ALA A 398 -1.94 1.58 4.46
CA ALA A 398 -2.59 0.35 4.91
C ALA A 398 -1.66 -0.53 5.76
N ALA A 399 -0.41 -0.72 5.32
CA ALA A 399 0.59 -1.49 6.07
C ALA A 399 0.96 -0.80 7.40
N ALA A 400 1.25 0.50 7.36
CA ALA A 400 1.54 1.30 8.55
C ALA A 400 0.40 1.27 9.57
N ALA A 401 -0.83 1.31 9.08
CA ALA A 401 -2.04 1.22 9.87
C ALA A 401 -2.19 -0.18 10.50
N GLY A 402 -2.06 -1.25 9.72
CA GLY A 402 -2.11 -2.62 10.21
C GLY A 402 -1.10 -2.90 11.33
N THR A 403 0.15 -2.44 11.18
CA THR A 403 1.19 -2.55 12.21
C THR A 403 0.77 -1.84 13.52
N ARG A 404 0.29 -0.60 13.44
CA ARG A 404 -0.11 0.19 14.62
C ARG A 404 -1.35 -0.38 15.30
N ALA A 405 -2.32 -0.86 14.53
CA ALA A 405 -3.50 -1.54 15.06
C ALA A 405 -3.09 -2.79 15.86
N ALA A 406 -2.14 -3.59 15.36
CA ALA A 406 -1.61 -4.74 16.10
C ALA A 406 -0.91 -4.34 17.40
N GLU A 407 -0.13 -3.24 17.37
CA GLU A 407 0.51 -2.70 18.58
C GLU A 407 -0.54 -2.30 19.63
N ASN A 408 -1.62 -1.66 19.21
CA ASN A 408 -2.68 -1.20 20.10
C ASN A 408 -3.53 -2.36 20.63
N MET A 409 -3.86 -3.34 19.78
CA MET A 409 -4.54 -4.57 20.20
C MET A 409 -3.74 -5.38 21.23
N THR A 410 -2.42 -5.22 21.26
CA THR A 410 -1.50 -5.91 22.18
C THR A 410 -0.96 -5.01 23.30
N GLY A 411 -1.73 -3.96 23.65
CA GLY A 411 -1.49 -3.11 24.83
C GLY A 411 -0.63 -1.87 24.59
N GLY A 412 -0.36 -1.51 23.34
CA GLY A 412 0.30 -0.25 22.95
C GLY A 412 -0.66 0.92 22.74
N GLU A 413 -0.09 2.09 22.43
CA GLU A 413 -0.80 3.36 22.20
C GLU A 413 -0.23 4.10 20.96
N ALA A 414 0.15 3.35 19.94
CA ALA A 414 0.74 3.86 18.70
C ALA A 414 -0.28 4.65 17.87
N ARG A 415 0.15 5.81 17.35
CA ARG A 415 -0.65 6.66 16.48
C ARG A 415 -0.23 6.55 15.01
N LEU A 416 -1.20 6.63 14.10
CA LEU A 416 -0.97 6.78 12.68
C LEU A 416 -0.90 8.27 12.32
N ASP A 417 0.33 8.79 12.27
CA ASP A 417 0.62 10.15 11.81
C ASP A 417 0.69 10.17 10.27
N LEU A 418 -0.16 11.00 9.66
CA LEU A 418 -0.29 11.19 8.22
C LEU A 418 -0.05 12.64 7.80
N ASP A 419 0.52 13.49 8.67
CA ASP A 419 0.74 14.91 8.38
C ASP A 419 1.71 15.10 7.20
N VAL A 420 2.66 14.16 7.05
CA VAL A 420 3.63 14.12 5.95
C VAL A 420 3.41 12.83 5.16
N LEU A 421 2.41 12.84 4.30
CA LEU A 421 2.03 11.71 3.46
C LEU A 421 2.36 12.01 1.98
N PRO A 422 3.45 11.46 1.42
CA PRO A 422 3.71 11.58 -0.01
C PRO A 422 2.73 10.72 -0.80
N TRP A 423 2.48 11.11 -2.05
CA TRP A 423 1.71 10.33 -3.03
C TRP A 423 2.33 10.46 -4.42
N THR A 424 2.09 9.46 -5.27
CA THR A 424 2.60 9.41 -6.65
C THR A 424 1.57 8.78 -7.60
N VAL A 425 1.38 9.41 -8.75
CA VAL A 425 0.72 8.88 -9.94
C VAL A 425 1.79 8.56 -10.97
N PHE A 426 1.86 7.30 -11.39
CA PHE A 426 2.95 6.75 -12.19
C PHE A 426 2.69 6.86 -13.69
N THR A 427 2.10 7.98 -14.11
CA THR A 427 2.19 8.43 -15.49
C THR A 427 3.63 8.84 -15.82
N ASP A 428 3.87 9.22 -17.07
CA ASP A 428 5.14 9.75 -17.52
C ASP A 428 4.88 11.06 -18.30
N PRO A 429 5.23 12.22 -17.73
CA PRO A 429 5.91 12.41 -16.44
C PRO A 429 5.06 11.95 -15.24
N GLN A 430 5.73 11.55 -14.16
CA GLN A 430 5.08 11.19 -12.90
C GLN A 430 4.57 12.45 -12.20
N ALA A 431 3.35 12.41 -11.66
CA ALA A 431 2.85 13.44 -10.76
C ALA A 431 3.00 12.97 -9.32
N ALA A 432 3.53 13.82 -8.45
CA ALA A 432 3.75 13.50 -7.04
C ALA A 432 3.51 14.72 -6.16
N GLY A 433 3.15 14.49 -4.90
CA GLY A 433 2.91 15.57 -3.95
C GLY A 433 3.09 15.13 -2.50
N VAL A 434 3.36 16.09 -1.62
CA VAL A 434 3.41 15.90 -0.17
C VAL A 434 3.07 17.23 0.53
N GLY A 435 2.39 17.15 1.68
CA GLY A 435 1.96 18.33 2.42
C GLY A 435 0.81 19.05 1.72
N LEU A 436 0.71 20.36 1.95
CA LEU A 436 -0.43 21.17 1.53
C LEU A 436 -0.28 21.67 0.09
N THR A 437 -1.39 21.67 -0.65
CA THR A 437 -1.58 22.54 -1.82
C THR A 437 -1.71 24.00 -1.39
N GLU A 438 -1.58 24.92 -2.34
CA GLU A 438 -1.81 26.35 -2.04
C GLU A 438 -3.23 26.60 -1.53
N ALA A 439 -4.22 25.97 -2.17
CA ALA A 439 -5.62 26.09 -1.82
C ALA A 439 -5.91 25.57 -0.41
N GLU A 440 -5.32 24.44 -0.03
CA GLU A 440 -5.46 23.88 1.32
C GLU A 440 -4.78 24.75 2.38
N ALA A 441 -3.60 25.30 2.10
CA ALA A 441 -2.92 26.20 3.02
C ALA A 441 -3.77 27.46 3.29
N ARG A 442 -4.31 28.07 2.22
CA ARG A 442 -5.22 29.23 2.34
C ARG A 442 -6.52 28.88 3.05
N ALA A 443 -7.11 27.71 2.78
CA ALA A 443 -8.33 27.25 3.45
C ALA A 443 -8.12 27.01 4.96
N ARG A 444 -6.88 26.71 5.38
CA ARG A 444 -6.47 26.62 6.79
C ARG A 444 -6.10 27.98 7.42
N GLY A 445 -6.27 29.09 6.69
CA GLY A 445 -5.93 30.43 7.15
C GLY A 445 -4.42 30.72 7.21
N LEU A 446 -3.59 29.90 6.55
CA LEU A 446 -2.15 30.12 6.48
C LEU A 446 -1.84 31.13 5.38
N GLU A 447 -1.00 32.13 5.70
CA GLU A 447 -0.42 33.01 4.69
C GLU A 447 0.65 32.25 3.90
N ALA A 448 0.25 31.62 2.80
CA ALA A 448 1.15 30.86 1.95
C ALA A 448 1.77 31.72 0.83
N GLU A 449 3.01 31.39 0.50
CA GLU A 449 3.72 31.84 -0.68
C GLU A 449 4.11 30.61 -1.53
N THR A 450 3.89 30.70 -2.84
CA THR A 450 4.19 29.63 -3.78
C THR A 450 5.22 30.03 -4.81
N ARG A 451 6.00 29.05 -5.27
CA ARG A 451 6.92 29.18 -6.39
C ARG A 451 6.79 27.96 -7.28
N VAL A 452 6.68 28.19 -8.58
CA VAL A 452 6.62 27.14 -9.60
C VAL A 452 7.84 27.29 -10.49
N LEU A 453 8.64 26.24 -10.57
CA LEU A 453 9.80 26.12 -11.44
C LEU A 453 9.42 25.18 -12.59
N ALA A 454 9.55 25.66 -13.84
CA ALA A 454 9.33 24.82 -15.01
C ALA A 454 10.55 23.90 -15.23
N LEU A 455 10.31 22.71 -15.80
CA LEU A 455 11.38 21.71 -16.00
C LEU A 455 12.38 22.11 -17.10
N ASP A 456 12.10 23.14 -17.89
CA ASP A 456 13.07 23.78 -18.79
C ASP A 456 14.14 24.61 -18.06
N GLN A 457 13.99 24.81 -16.74
CA GLN A 457 15.00 25.42 -15.87
C GLN A 457 15.84 24.39 -15.10
N VAL A 458 15.53 23.09 -15.23
CA VAL A 458 16.19 22.01 -14.49
C VAL A 458 17.28 21.38 -15.38
N PRO A 459 18.57 21.46 -15.01
CA PRO A 459 19.66 20.95 -15.85
C PRO A 459 19.51 19.48 -16.25
N ARG A 460 19.05 18.62 -15.34
CA ARG A 460 18.82 17.19 -15.62
C ARG A 460 17.74 16.96 -16.67
N ALA A 461 16.68 17.78 -16.67
CA ALA A 461 15.59 17.70 -17.64
C ALA A 461 16.04 18.21 -19.03
N LEU A 462 16.78 19.33 -19.05
CA LEU A 462 17.44 19.85 -20.26
C LEU A 462 18.38 18.81 -20.87
N ALA A 463 19.24 18.19 -20.07
CA ALA A 463 20.18 17.15 -20.53
C ALA A 463 19.48 15.88 -21.02
N SER A 464 18.28 15.58 -20.50
CA SER A 464 17.43 14.48 -20.97
C SER A 464 16.61 14.85 -22.22
N PHE A 465 16.60 16.12 -22.64
CA PHE A 465 15.71 16.64 -23.67
C PHE A 465 14.22 16.36 -23.37
N ASP A 466 13.88 16.31 -22.09
CA ASP A 466 12.50 16.14 -21.61
C ASP A 466 12.23 17.17 -20.53
N THR A 467 11.64 18.29 -20.94
CA THR A 467 11.31 19.43 -20.08
C THR A 467 9.82 19.48 -19.71
N ARG A 468 9.10 18.38 -19.90
CA ARG A 468 7.67 18.30 -19.56
C ARG A 468 7.51 18.33 -18.04
N GLY A 469 6.76 19.31 -17.54
CA GLY A 469 6.31 19.35 -16.15
C GLY A 469 6.84 20.53 -15.35
N MET A 470 6.79 20.40 -14.02
CA MET A 470 7.02 21.49 -13.07
C MET A 470 7.45 20.96 -11.69
N VAL A 471 8.05 21.83 -10.88
CA VAL A 471 8.21 21.67 -9.44
C VAL A 471 7.57 22.88 -8.75
N LYS A 472 6.61 22.66 -7.85
CA LYS A 472 5.97 23.70 -7.04
C LYS A 472 6.28 23.51 -5.57
N LEU A 473 6.70 24.58 -4.91
CA LEU A 473 6.85 24.62 -3.45
C LEU A 473 5.79 25.57 -2.86
N VAL A 474 5.25 25.18 -1.71
CA VAL A 474 4.31 25.95 -0.91
C VAL A 474 4.97 26.19 0.44
N ALA A 475 5.16 27.46 0.83
CA ALA A 475 5.83 27.84 2.07
C ALA A 475 5.00 28.86 2.85
N GLU A 476 5.20 28.91 4.16
CA GLU A 476 4.61 29.93 5.03
C GLU A 476 5.35 31.27 4.84
N ARG A 477 4.62 32.34 4.49
CA ARG A 477 5.20 33.65 4.14
C ARG A 477 6.07 34.24 5.24
N ALA A 478 5.64 34.13 6.49
CA ALA A 478 6.31 34.77 7.62
C ALA A 478 7.63 34.07 8.02
N THR A 479 7.69 32.75 7.88
CA THR A 479 8.80 31.93 8.43
C THR A 479 9.64 31.27 7.35
N GLY A 480 9.14 31.19 6.11
CA GLY A 480 9.73 30.39 5.04
C GLY A 480 9.59 28.89 5.25
N ARG A 481 8.90 28.42 6.30
CA ARG A 481 8.70 26.99 6.58
C ARG A 481 8.00 26.32 5.42
N LEU A 482 8.53 25.20 4.95
CA LEU A 482 7.90 24.41 3.90
C LEU A 482 6.56 23.86 4.40
N LEU A 483 5.50 24.03 3.62
CA LEU A 483 4.14 23.54 3.89
C LEU A 483 3.73 22.41 2.95
N GLY A 484 4.27 22.41 1.73
CA GLY A 484 4.03 21.37 0.74
C GLY A 484 4.94 21.48 -0.47
N ALA A 485 5.02 20.38 -1.22
CA ALA A 485 5.72 20.32 -2.48
C ALA A 485 4.92 19.44 -3.46
N HIS A 486 4.94 19.82 -4.73
CA HIS A 486 4.20 19.16 -5.80
C HIS A 486 5.06 19.11 -7.05
N VAL A 487 5.13 17.96 -7.71
CA VAL A 487 6.08 17.70 -8.81
C VAL A 487 5.36 17.01 -9.95
N VAL A 488 5.65 17.45 -11.17
CA VAL A 488 5.41 16.71 -12.40
C VAL A 488 6.75 16.58 -13.12
N ALA A 489 7.34 15.39 -13.13
CA ALA A 489 8.65 15.12 -13.74
C ALA A 489 8.85 13.62 -14.00
N ALA A 490 9.81 13.24 -14.85
CA ALA A 490 10.12 11.83 -15.17
C ALA A 490 10.28 10.95 -13.91
N GLU A 491 10.96 11.46 -12.88
CA GLU A 491 11.20 10.78 -11.59
C GLU A 491 10.54 11.49 -10.41
N GLY A 492 9.33 12.04 -10.63
CA GLY A 492 8.61 12.83 -9.62
C GLY A 492 8.40 12.09 -8.29
N GLY A 493 8.17 10.77 -8.33
CA GLY A 493 7.98 9.94 -7.14
C GLY A 493 9.24 9.77 -6.28
N GLU A 494 10.43 9.92 -6.84
CA GLU A 494 11.69 9.90 -6.08
C GLU A 494 12.01 11.28 -5.51
N VAL A 495 11.86 12.33 -6.35
CA VAL A 495 12.12 13.73 -5.95
C VAL A 495 11.22 14.16 -4.79
N ILE A 496 9.96 13.73 -4.77
CA ILE A 496 9.01 14.13 -3.72
C ILE A 496 9.44 13.64 -2.32
N GLN A 497 10.22 12.56 -2.24
CA GLN A 497 10.64 11.98 -0.97
C GLN A 497 11.61 12.90 -0.23
N SER A 498 12.47 13.64 -0.94
CA SER A 498 13.32 14.68 -0.34
C SER A 498 12.49 15.80 0.28
N ALA A 499 11.42 16.23 -0.39
CA ALA A 499 10.51 17.23 0.15
C ALA A 499 9.71 16.69 1.36
N ALA A 500 9.35 15.41 1.36
CA ALA A 500 8.70 14.77 2.50
C ALA A 500 9.61 14.78 3.73
N LEU A 501 10.90 14.45 3.56
CA LEU A 501 11.88 14.51 4.65
C LEU A 501 12.07 15.96 5.15
N ALA A 502 12.14 16.94 4.25
CA ALA A 502 12.24 18.36 4.61
C ALA A 502 11.03 18.84 5.42
N LEU A 503 9.81 18.47 5.01
CA LEU A 503 8.58 18.75 5.76
C LEU A 503 8.59 18.11 7.14
N ARG A 504 8.99 16.83 7.22
CA ARG A 504 9.07 16.08 8.48
C ARG A 504 10.05 16.71 9.46
N ALA A 505 11.14 17.27 8.95
CA ALA A 505 12.16 17.97 9.74
C ALA A 505 11.80 19.44 10.02
N GLY A 506 10.71 19.97 9.45
CA GLY A 506 10.28 21.35 9.63
C GLY A 506 11.19 22.38 8.96
N LEU A 507 11.88 22.00 7.88
CA LEU A 507 12.83 22.87 7.18
C LEU A 507 12.15 24.04 6.48
N THR A 508 12.88 25.15 6.35
CA THR A 508 12.49 26.28 5.51
C THR A 508 12.94 26.10 4.06
N VAL A 509 12.38 26.90 3.14
CA VAL A 509 12.86 26.96 1.75
C VAL A 509 14.31 27.43 1.65
N HIS A 510 14.77 28.25 2.60
CA HIS A 510 16.17 28.68 2.68
C HIS A 510 17.07 27.51 3.08
N ASP A 511 16.70 26.74 4.11
CA ASP A 511 17.46 25.55 4.53
C ASP A 511 17.60 24.55 3.38
N LEU A 512 16.55 24.39 2.58
CA LEU A 512 16.56 23.54 1.38
C LEU A 512 17.48 24.11 0.29
N GLY A 513 17.49 25.43 0.08
CA GLY A 513 18.34 26.11 -0.89
C GLY A 513 19.83 26.07 -0.57
N GLU A 514 20.19 25.96 0.72
CA GLU A 514 21.58 25.84 1.18
C GLU A 514 22.13 24.40 1.09
N GLN A 515 21.29 23.41 0.80
CA GLN A 515 21.76 22.03 0.62
C GLN A 515 22.45 21.84 -0.74
N LEU A 516 23.44 20.96 -0.76
CA LEU A 516 24.09 20.53 -2.00
C LEU A 516 23.26 19.39 -2.64
N PHE A 517 22.71 19.63 -3.83
CA PHE A 517 22.01 18.64 -4.66
C PHE A 517 22.84 18.29 -5.90
N PRO A 518 22.99 16.99 -6.24
CA PRO A 518 23.74 16.53 -7.42
C PRO A 518 22.99 16.73 -8.75
#